data_AF-A0A0C9TD49-F1
#
_entry.id   AF-A0A0C9TD49-F1
#
_cell.length_a   1.000
_cell.length_b   1.000
_cell.length_c   1.000
_cell.angle_alpha   90.00
_cell.angle_beta   90.00
_cell.angle_gamma   90.00
#
_symmetry.space_group_name_H-M   'P 1'
#
loop_
_entity.id
_entity.type
_entity.pdbx_description
1 polymer ?
#
loop_
_entity_poly.entity_id
_entity_poly.type
_entity_poly.pdbx_seq_one_letter_code
_entity_poly.pdbx_strand_id
1 'polypeptide(L)'
;MSAEDDKALALKVAMSAVASLIAMVVDFGWLFPDELEVVWPNLRSSGYAKLYVFSRYLGLGSHIYNVRFTVRMYFGIPSTDFECRMWYGFQAIVVEVLLASVEGAMMHRVYALFLRSRWILLVLCLFAACQLASMAVSARFAVPSDRHTGTCLVTKPHPGNAYFG
;
A
#
# COMPACT_ATOMS: atom_id res chain seq x y z
N MET A 1 -11.46 13.11 -26.09
CA MET A 1 -11.74 12.12 -25.04
C MET A 1 -12.94 12.65 -24.30
N SER A 2 -14.09 11.99 -24.41
CA SER A 2 -15.37 12.57 -23.98
C SER A 2 -15.50 12.45 -22.46
N ALA A 3 -16.12 13.44 -21.81
CA ALA A 3 -16.39 13.40 -20.35
C ALA A 3 -17.22 12.17 -19.92
N GLU A 4 -17.87 11.49 -20.86
CA GLU A 4 -18.59 10.24 -20.66
C GLU A 4 -17.65 9.03 -20.49
N ASP A 5 -16.52 9.01 -21.21
CA ASP A 5 -15.50 7.96 -21.11
C ASP A 5 -14.81 8.00 -19.74
N ASP A 6 -14.53 9.20 -19.24
CA ASP A 6 -13.87 9.42 -17.95
C ASP A 6 -14.74 8.94 -16.77
N LYS A 7 -16.07 9.12 -16.86
CA LYS A 7 -17.02 8.63 -15.84
C LYS A 7 -17.15 7.12 -15.85
N ALA A 8 -17.19 6.51 -17.04
CA ALA A 8 -17.23 5.06 -17.18
C ALA A 8 -15.94 4.40 -16.66
N LEU A 9 -14.78 5.03 -16.89
CA LEU A 9 -13.50 4.61 -16.32
C LEU A 9 -13.50 4.72 -14.80
N ALA A 10 -13.89 5.87 -14.25
CA ALA A 10 -13.95 6.09 -12.80
C ALA A 10 -14.92 5.12 -12.10
N LEU A 11 -16.06 4.79 -12.73
CA LEU A 11 -17.00 3.78 -12.23
C LEU A 11 -16.33 2.40 -12.11
N LYS A 12 -15.61 1.95 -13.15
CA LYS A 12 -14.91 0.66 -13.13
C LYS A 12 -13.87 0.58 -12.03
N VAL A 13 -13.11 1.66 -11.83
CA VAL A 13 -12.11 1.76 -10.75
C VAL A 13 -12.78 1.74 -9.38
N ALA A 14 -13.90 2.44 -9.20
CA ALA A 14 -14.65 2.42 -7.95
C ALA A 14 -15.21 1.03 -7.64
N MET A 15 -15.80 0.34 -8.64
CA MET A 15 -16.31 -1.03 -8.48
C MET A 15 -15.21 -2.02 -8.12
N SER A 16 -14.05 -1.96 -8.78
CA SER A 16 -12.94 -2.86 -8.46
C SER A 16 -12.36 -2.59 -7.08
N ALA A 17 -12.27 -1.31 -6.67
CA ALA A 17 -11.81 -0.95 -5.34
C ALA A 17 -12.78 -1.44 -4.24
N VAL A 18 -14.09 -1.30 -4.45
CA VAL A 18 -15.12 -1.82 -3.52
C VAL A 18 -15.08 -3.35 -3.46
N ALA A 19 -14.97 -4.02 -4.60
CA ALA A 19 -14.85 -5.48 -4.62
C ALA A 19 -13.59 -5.97 -3.88
N SER A 20 -12.46 -5.28 -4.07
CA SER A 20 -11.21 -5.56 -3.35
C SER A 20 -11.36 -5.36 -1.85
N LEU A 21 -12.06 -4.31 -1.42
CA LEU A 21 -12.32 -4.07 0.01
C LEU A 21 -13.21 -5.18 0.61
N ILE A 22 -14.26 -5.60 -0.10
CA ILE A 22 -15.13 -6.69 0.35
C ILE A 22 -14.32 -7.98 0.51
N ALA A 23 -13.49 -8.33 -0.48
CA ALA A 23 -12.63 -9.50 -0.40
C ALA A 23 -11.70 -9.43 0.82
N MET A 24 -11.04 -8.27 1.03
CA MET A 24 -10.14 -8.07 2.17
C MET A 24 -10.87 -8.17 3.52
N VAL A 25 -12.11 -7.66 3.62
CA VAL A 25 -12.93 -7.79 4.84
C VAL A 25 -13.35 -9.23 5.08
N VAL A 26 -13.67 -9.99 4.03
CA VAL A 26 -14.00 -11.42 4.15
C VAL A 26 -12.80 -12.21 4.64
N ASP A 27 -11.62 -11.98 4.06
CA ASP A 27 -10.37 -12.61 4.51
C ASP A 27 -10.03 -12.23 5.96
N PHE A 28 -10.34 -10.99 6.36
CA PHE A 28 -10.22 -10.54 7.73
C PHE A 28 -11.16 -11.30 8.68
N GLY A 29 -12.43 -11.41 8.32
CA GLY A 29 -13.42 -12.14 9.10
C GLY A 29 -13.07 -13.61 9.27
N TRP A 30 -12.51 -14.24 8.24
CA TRP A 30 -12.12 -15.65 8.30
C TRP A 30 -10.95 -15.91 9.26
N LEU A 31 -9.93 -15.04 9.26
CA LEU A 31 -8.74 -15.22 10.10
C LEU A 31 -8.91 -14.69 11.53
N PHE A 32 -9.97 -13.93 11.80
CA PHE A 32 -10.22 -13.32 13.11
C PHE A 32 -10.30 -14.32 14.29
N PRO A 33 -10.99 -15.48 14.20
CA PRO A 33 -11.01 -16.45 15.30
C PRO A 33 -9.61 -16.97 15.63
N ASP A 34 -8.82 -17.30 14.61
CA ASP A 34 -7.44 -17.80 14.79
C ASP A 34 -6.52 -16.71 15.37
N GLU A 35 -6.72 -15.44 15.00
CA GLU A 35 -5.98 -14.31 15.56
C GLU A 35 -6.28 -14.09 17.04
N LEU A 36 -7.53 -14.25 17.46
CA LEU A 36 -7.93 -14.12 18.86
C LEU A 36 -7.29 -15.20 19.74
N GLU A 37 -7.14 -16.41 19.22
CA GLU A 37 -6.56 -17.51 19.98
C GLU A 37 -5.03 -17.43 20.05
N VAL A 38 -4.36 -17.05 18.95
CA VAL A 38 -2.89 -17.14 18.85
C VAL A 38 -2.18 -15.81 19.09
N VAL A 39 -2.71 -14.71 18.54
CA VAL A 39 -2.03 -13.41 18.50
C VAL A 39 -2.39 -12.55 19.71
N TRP A 40 -3.67 -12.50 20.08
CA TRP A 40 -4.16 -11.68 21.20
C TRP A 40 -3.53 -11.98 22.57
N PRO A 41 -3.35 -13.24 23.01
CA PRO A 41 -2.67 -13.51 24.29
C PRO A 41 -1.20 -13.10 24.28
N ASN A 42 -0.55 -13.15 23.11
CA ASN A 42 0.86 -12.80 22.93
C ASN A 42 1.08 -11.31 22.62
N LEU A 43 0.02 -10.51 22.44
CA LEU A 43 0.11 -9.12 22.00
C LEU A 43 0.86 -8.22 22.99
N ARG A 44 0.75 -8.50 24.29
CA ARG A 44 1.44 -7.71 25.32
C ARG A 44 2.94 -8.02 25.40
N SER A 45 3.32 -9.26 25.07
CA SER A 45 4.68 -9.78 25.27
C SER A 45 5.54 -9.81 24.00
N SER A 46 4.95 -10.01 22.82
CA SER A 46 5.70 -10.19 21.57
C SER A 46 5.64 -8.96 20.68
N GLY A 47 6.80 -8.38 20.36
CA GLY A 47 6.92 -7.30 19.39
C GLY A 47 6.42 -7.69 17.99
N TYR A 48 6.58 -8.97 17.62
CA TYR A 48 6.07 -9.51 16.35
C TYR A 48 4.55 -9.50 16.27
N ALA A 49 3.86 -9.85 17.37
CA ALA A 49 2.39 -9.80 17.42
C ALA A 49 1.88 -8.36 17.24
N LYS A 50 2.55 -7.37 17.85
CA LYS A 50 2.22 -5.95 17.69
C LYS A 50 2.44 -5.47 16.26
N LEU A 51 3.57 -5.81 15.66
CA LEU A 51 3.88 -5.44 14.27
C LEU A 51 2.88 -6.06 13.28
N TYR A 52 2.50 -7.31 13.50
CA TYR A 52 1.53 -8.02 12.67
C TYR A 52 0.12 -7.39 12.76
N VAL A 53 -0.35 -7.10 13.98
CA VAL A 53 -1.63 -6.38 14.17
C VAL A 53 -1.53 -4.98 13.56
N PHE A 54 -0.45 -4.25 13.80
CA PHE A 54 -0.28 -2.92 13.23
C PHE A 54 -0.31 -2.92 11.70
N SER A 55 0.43 -3.81 11.03
CA SER A 55 0.44 -3.90 9.57
C SER A 55 -0.95 -4.29 9.02
N ARG A 56 -1.63 -5.25 9.67
CA ARG A 56 -2.94 -5.71 9.20
C ARG A 56 -4.02 -4.64 9.29
N TYR A 57 -4.11 -3.93 10.41
CA TYR A 57 -5.12 -2.88 10.59
C TYR A 57 -4.76 -1.61 9.81
N LEU A 58 -3.47 -1.30 9.63
CA LEU A 58 -3.05 -0.25 8.71
C LEU A 58 -3.42 -0.55 7.26
N GLY A 59 -3.23 -1.79 6.80
CA GLY A 59 -3.63 -2.22 5.46
C GLY A 59 -5.13 -2.10 5.24
N LEU A 60 -5.95 -2.54 6.20
CA LEU A 60 -7.40 -2.40 6.13
C LEU A 60 -7.82 -0.91 6.12
N GLY A 61 -7.26 -0.11 7.02
CA GLY A 61 -7.54 1.32 7.11
C GLY A 61 -7.17 2.08 5.82
N SER A 62 -6.03 1.73 5.21
CA SER A 62 -5.58 2.36 3.97
C SER A 62 -6.45 1.97 2.78
N HIS A 63 -6.90 0.72 2.68
CA HIS A 63 -7.85 0.29 1.65
C HIS A 63 -9.21 1.00 1.79
N ILE A 64 -9.72 1.16 3.02
CA ILE A 64 -10.96 1.93 3.27
C ILE A 64 -10.78 3.39 2.84
N TYR A 65 -9.66 4.01 3.20
CA TYR A 65 -9.33 5.38 2.79
C TYR A 65 -9.25 5.51 1.26
N ASN A 66 -8.61 4.54 0.60
CA ASN A 66 -8.48 4.49 -0.85
C ASN A 66 -9.85 4.41 -1.54
N VAL A 67 -10.72 3.48 -1.13
CA VAL A 67 -12.09 3.36 -1.67
C VAL A 67 -12.88 4.65 -1.47
N ARG A 68 -12.80 5.26 -0.28
CA ARG A 68 -13.48 6.54 -0.01
C ARG A 68 -12.99 7.63 -0.95
N PHE A 69 -11.69 7.70 -1.21
CA PHE A 69 -11.11 8.69 -2.12
C PHE A 69 -11.50 8.42 -3.58
N THR A 70 -11.45 7.18 -4.05
CA THR A 70 -11.89 6.77 -5.39
C THR A 70 -13.38 7.08 -5.64
N VAL A 71 -14.24 6.86 -4.64
CA VAL A 71 -15.67 7.19 -4.74
C VAL A 71 -15.88 8.71 -4.80
N ARG A 72 -15.14 9.49 -4.00
CA ARG A 72 -15.19 10.97 -4.06
C ARG A 72 -14.74 11.51 -5.43
N MET A 73 -13.73 10.87 -6.01
CA MET A 73 -13.21 11.15 -7.35
C MET A 73 -14.24 10.83 -8.44
N TYR A 74 -14.98 9.72 -8.32
CA TYR A 74 -16.11 9.39 -9.21
C TYR A 74 -17.22 10.44 -9.17
N PHE A 75 -17.55 10.96 -7.98
CA PHE A 75 -18.54 12.03 -7.82
C PHE A 75 -18.06 13.40 -8.36
N GLY A 76 -16.82 13.50 -8.86
CA GLY A 76 -16.31 14.72 -9.49
C GLY A 76 -16.14 15.87 -8.51
N ILE A 77 -15.96 15.58 -7.22
CA ILE A 77 -15.70 16.61 -6.21
C ILE A 77 -14.31 17.19 -6.49
N PRO A 78 -14.19 18.51 -6.71
CA PRO A 78 -12.90 19.12 -7.03
C PRO A 78 -11.95 18.92 -5.85
N SER A 79 -10.81 18.30 -6.12
CA SER A 79 -9.74 18.09 -5.15
C SER A 79 -8.62 19.07 -5.46
N THR A 80 -8.05 19.67 -4.43
CA THR A 80 -6.88 20.54 -4.62
C THR A 80 -5.65 19.68 -4.94
N ASP A 81 -4.69 20.24 -5.67
CA ASP A 81 -3.41 19.57 -5.98
C ASP A 81 -2.66 19.07 -4.73
N PHE A 82 -2.90 19.72 -3.59
CA PHE A 82 -2.34 19.33 -2.30
C PHE A 82 -2.95 18.02 -1.79
N GLU A 83 -4.27 17.86 -1.89
CA GLU A 83 -4.98 16.64 -1.49
C GLU A 83 -4.56 15.44 -2.36
N CYS A 84 -4.38 15.64 -3.67
CA CYS A 84 -3.88 14.58 -4.55
C CYS A 84 -2.47 14.12 -4.16
N ARG A 85 -1.54 15.07 -3.93
CA ARG A 85 -0.16 14.74 -3.52
C ARG A 85 -0.13 14.05 -2.16
N MET A 86 -0.97 14.48 -1.22
CA MET A 86 -1.06 13.87 0.09
C MET A 86 -1.61 12.44 -0.01
N TRP A 87 -2.63 12.21 -0.84
CA TRP A 87 -3.19 10.88 -1.07
C TRP A 87 -2.16 9.91 -1.66
N TYR A 88 -1.44 10.31 -2.72
CA TYR A 88 -0.36 9.51 -3.29
C TYR A 88 0.79 9.28 -2.31
N GLY A 89 1.20 10.31 -1.57
CA GLY A 89 2.24 10.19 -0.54
C GLY A 89 1.83 9.23 0.57
N PHE A 90 0.58 9.32 1.05
CA PHE A 90 0.04 8.39 2.04
C PHE A 90 0.02 6.95 1.53
N GLN A 91 -0.42 6.74 0.29
CA GLN A 91 -0.44 5.40 -0.32
C GLN A 91 0.98 4.81 -0.42
N ALA A 92 1.96 5.61 -0.88
CA ALA A 92 3.35 5.19 -0.96
C ALA A 92 3.92 4.80 0.41
N ILE A 93 3.72 5.66 1.42
CA ILE A 93 4.19 5.40 2.79
C ILE A 93 3.57 4.11 3.35
N VAL A 94 2.26 3.91 3.16
CA VAL A 94 1.60 2.70 3.67
C VAL A 94 2.13 1.45 2.97
N VAL A 95 2.30 1.48 1.65
CA VAL A 95 2.85 0.34 0.90
C VAL A 95 4.27 0.02 1.36
N GLU A 96 5.13 1.03 1.53
CA GLU A 96 6.49 0.84 2.04
C GLU A 96 6.50 0.23 3.44
N VAL A 97 5.65 0.72 4.34
CA VAL A 97 5.54 0.19 5.72
C VAL A 97 5.07 -1.26 5.71
N LEU A 98 4.05 -1.59 4.89
CA LEU A 98 3.56 -2.96 4.74
C LEU A 98 4.63 -3.88 4.17
N LEU A 99 5.35 -3.43 3.14
CA LEU A 99 6.41 -4.19 2.52
C LEU A 99 7.57 -4.46 3.49
N ALA A 100 8.00 -3.43 4.22
CA ALA A 100 9.02 -3.56 5.27
C ALA A 100 8.59 -4.53 6.38
N SER A 101 7.29 -4.60 6.72
CA SER A 101 6.78 -5.57 7.68
C SER A 101 6.89 -7.01 7.18
N VAL A 102 6.62 -7.24 5.89
CA VAL A 102 6.75 -8.56 5.24
C VAL A 102 8.21 -8.96 5.13
N GLU A 103 9.07 -8.05 4.69
CA GLU A 103 10.52 -8.26 4.63
C GLU A 103 11.08 -8.58 6.02
N GLY A 104 10.69 -7.85 7.06
CA GLY A 104 11.09 -8.12 8.44
C GLY A 104 10.63 -9.49 8.94
N ALA A 105 9.41 -9.91 8.59
CA ALA A 105 8.91 -11.25 8.91
C ALA A 105 9.70 -12.34 8.17
N MET A 106 10.03 -12.13 6.89
CA MET A 106 10.87 -13.05 6.13
C MET A 106 12.29 -13.11 6.69
N MET A 107 12.90 -11.96 7.02
CA MET A 107 14.22 -11.87 7.64
C MET A 107 14.28 -12.67 8.94
N HIS A 108 13.27 -12.54 9.81
CA HIS A 108 13.21 -13.29 11.06
C HIS A 108 13.14 -14.80 10.81
N ARG A 109 12.30 -15.25 9.88
CA ARG A 109 12.15 -16.68 9.53
C ARG A 109 13.44 -17.24 8.92
N VAL A 110 14.05 -16.53 7.99
CA VAL A 110 15.32 -16.92 7.35
C VAL A 110 16.45 -16.96 8.37
N TYR A 111 16.51 -16.00 9.29
CA TYR A 111 17.50 -15.98 10.37
C TYR A 111 17.38 -17.19 11.31
N ALA A 112 16.15 -17.57 11.64
CA ALA A 112 15.88 -18.77 12.44
C ALA A 112 16.27 -20.05 11.68
N LEU A 113 16.05 -20.09 10.36
CA LEU A 113 16.39 -21.25 9.51
C LEU A 113 17.89 -21.41 9.27
N PHE A 114 18.63 -20.30 9.12
CA PHE A 114 20.07 -20.29 8.79
C PHE A 114 20.99 -20.09 10.01
N LEU A 115 20.67 -20.73 11.14
CA LEU A 115 21.54 -20.77 12.33
C LEU A 115 22.16 -19.41 12.70
N ARG A 116 21.40 -18.31 12.57
CA ARG A 116 21.85 -16.98 13.01
C ARG A 116 23.11 -16.46 12.26
N SER A 117 23.34 -16.90 11.02
CA SER A 117 24.41 -16.34 10.17
C SER A 117 24.17 -14.86 9.84
N ARG A 118 25.07 -13.99 10.30
CA ARG A 118 24.98 -12.52 10.14
C ARG A 118 25.07 -12.06 8.68
N TRP A 119 25.70 -12.85 7.82
CA TRP A 119 25.86 -12.54 6.39
C TRP A 119 24.53 -12.47 5.66
N ILE A 120 23.62 -13.41 5.93
CA ILE A 120 22.32 -13.46 5.28
C ILE A 120 21.45 -12.28 5.73
N LEU A 121 21.54 -11.91 7.02
CA LEU A 121 20.85 -10.73 7.55
C LEU A 121 21.36 -9.44 6.89
N LEU A 122 22.67 -9.30 6.68
CA LEU A 122 23.24 -8.15 5.98
C LEU A 122 22.77 -8.06 4.52
N VAL A 123 22.73 -9.17 3.79
CA VAL A 123 22.24 -9.21 2.40
C VAL A 123 20.76 -8.82 2.33
N LEU A 124 19.93 -9.35 3.25
CA LEU A 124 18.51 -8.98 3.28
C LEU A 124 18.31 -7.51 3.67
N CYS A 125 19.06 -6.97 4.65
CA CYS A 125 19.00 -5.55 4.98
C CYS A 125 19.44 -4.65 3.82
N LEU A 126 20.47 -5.06 3.07
CA LEU A 126 20.90 -4.32 1.88
C LEU A 126 19.80 -4.31 0.82
N PHE A 127 19.14 -5.45 0.59
CA PHE A 127 18.05 -5.53 -0.39
C PHE A 127 16.87 -4.64 0.00
N ALA A 128 16.46 -4.67 1.27
CA ALA A 128 15.43 -3.78 1.82
C ALA A 128 15.79 -2.30 1.67
N ALA A 129 17.05 -1.93 1.96
CA ALA A 129 17.52 -0.56 1.81
C ALA A 129 17.53 -0.10 0.34
N CYS A 130 17.97 -0.97 -0.58
CA CYS A 130 17.91 -0.71 -2.02
C CYS A 130 16.46 -0.54 -2.50
N GLN A 131 15.53 -1.34 -1.97
CA GLN A 131 14.12 -1.27 -2.32
C GLN A 131 13.47 0.04 -1.85
N LEU A 132 13.74 0.46 -0.61
CA LEU A 132 13.33 1.77 -0.10
C LEU A 132 13.91 2.92 -0.91
N ALA A 133 15.20 2.85 -1.26
CA ALA A 133 15.85 3.87 -2.08
C ALA A 133 15.23 3.94 -3.49
N SER A 134 14.97 2.79 -4.11
CA SER A 134 14.35 2.72 -5.43
C SER A 134 12.94 3.31 -5.43
N MET A 135 12.11 2.98 -4.43
CA MET A 135 10.75 3.50 -4.30
C MET A 135 10.74 5.02 -4.05
N ALA A 136 11.63 5.50 -3.16
CA ALA A 136 11.76 6.93 -2.89
C ALA A 136 12.20 7.71 -4.14
N VAL A 137 13.14 7.17 -4.91
CA VAL A 137 13.59 7.77 -6.17
C VAL A 137 12.45 7.80 -7.19
N SER A 138 11.76 6.68 -7.41
CA SER A 138 10.61 6.59 -8.32
C SER A 138 9.50 7.57 -7.95
N ALA A 139 9.14 7.65 -6.67
CA ALA A 139 8.14 8.61 -6.18
C ALA A 139 8.58 10.06 -6.42
N ARG A 140 9.85 10.38 -6.17
CA ARG A 140 10.41 11.72 -6.42
C ARG A 140 10.45 12.11 -7.88
N PHE A 141 10.60 11.15 -8.79
CA PHE A 141 10.59 11.42 -10.24
C PHE A 141 9.17 11.41 -10.83
N ALA A 142 8.26 10.56 -10.35
CA ALA A 142 6.90 10.46 -10.85
C ALA A 142 6.00 11.61 -10.37
N VAL A 143 6.04 11.95 -9.08
CA VAL A 143 5.13 12.95 -8.45
C VAL A 143 5.22 14.36 -9.02
N PRO A 144 6.39 14.93 -9.35
CA PRO A 144 6.47 16.28 -9.92
C PRO A 144 6.24 16.33 -11.44
N SER A 145 6.20 15.18 -12.14
CA SER A 145 6.21 15.13 -13.61
C SER A 145 4.83 14.85 -14.24
N ASP A 146 3.88 14.32 -13.48
CA ASP A 146 2.54 14.05 -14.00
C ASP A 146 1.66 15.31 -13.95
N ARG A 147 1.15 15.73 -15.12
CA ARG A 147 0.12 16.78 -15.21
C ARG A 147 -1.18 16.28 -14.61
N HIS A 148 -1.36 16.48 -13.31
CA HIS A 148 -2.62 16.17 -12.63
C HIS A 148 -3.73 17.10 -13.13
N THR A 149 -4.87 16.52 -13.50
CA THR A 149 -6.12 17.26 -13.72
C THR A 149 -6.76 17.54 -12.35
N GLY A 150 -7.60 18.58 -12.21
CA GLY A 150 -8.25 18.97 -10.93
C GLY A 150 -9.18 17.92 -10.26
N THR A 151 -9.20 16.69 -10.78
CA THR A 151 -9.87 15.51 -10.22
C THR A 151 -8.89 14.40 -9.83
N CYS A 152 -7.59 14.69 -9.70
CA CYS A 152 -6.52 13.73 -9.40
C CYS A 152 -6.42 12.54 -10.39
N LEU A 153 -7.06 12.61 -11.56
CA LEU A 153 -6.95 11.58 -12.61
C LEU A 153 -5.60 11.73 -13.33
N VAL A 154 -4.82 10.64 -13.39
CA VAL A 154 -3.62 10.55 -14.24
C VAL A 154 -4.08 10.41 -15.68
N THR A 155 -4.21 11.53 -16.38
CA THR A 155 -4.69 11.57 -17.77
C THR A 155 -3.60 11.24 -18.80
N LYS A 156 -2.32 11.35 -18.41
CA LYS A 156 -1.17 10.82 -19.18
C LYS A 156 -0.09 10.33 -18.20
N PRO A 157 0.26 9.04 -18.19
CA PRO A 157 1.48 8.59 -17.54
C PRO A 157 2.68 9.18 -18.28
N HIS A 158 3.68 9.71 -17.56
CA HIS A 158 4.97 10.01 -18.16
C HIS A 158 5.51 8.76 -18.90
N PRO A 159 6.05 8.86 -20.12
CA PRO A 159 6.54 7.69 -20.88
C PRO A 159 7.60 6.89 -20.13
N GLY A 160 8.29 7.50 -19.15
CA GLY A 160 9.22 6.84 -18.23
C GLY A 160 8.59 5.74 -17.34
N ASN A 161 7.31 5.86 -16.96
CA ASN A 161 6.62 4.85 -16.14
C ASN A 161 6.28 3.58 -16.93
N ALA A 162 6.38 3.59 -18.27
CA ALA A 162 6.25 2.39 -19.09
C ALA A 162 7.53 1.53 -19.10
N TYR A 163 8.68 2.08 -18.70
CA TYR A 163 9.97 1.40 -18.71
C TYR A 163 10.40 0.84 -17.36
N PHE A 164 9.81 1.30 -16.26
CA PHE A 164 10.12 0.86 -14.88
C PHE A 164 8.96 0.09 -14.23
N GLY A 165 8.28 -0.75 -15.02
CA GLY A 165 7.41 -1.81 -14.52
C GLY A 165 8.21 -3.07 -14.24
#